data_AF-A0A944Z3G4-F1
#
_entry.id   AF-A0A944Z3G4-F1
#
_cell.length_a   1.000
_cell.length_b   1.000
_cell.length_c   1.000
_cell.angle_alpha   90.00
_cell.angle_beta   90.00
_cell.angle_gamma   90.00
#
_symmetry.space_group_name_H-M   'P 1'
#
loop_
_entity.id
_entity.type
_entity.pdbx_description
1 polymer ?
#
loop_
_entity_poly.entity_id
_entity_poly.type
_entity_poly.pdbx_seq_one_letter_code
_entity_poly.pdbx_strand_id
1 'polypeptide(L)'
;MFLVNLEYFHGDKPLIIPHRGGSNLVPENTKHGLEFTTKEGFTHFETDLRMSKDGEIFLHHDDSFDRTTDISGKVRDFNWHDISKINAGYKFYKRKGLHDMKTNFIRLVDALEFNKEMKFNLDLKQSGMAKQIAEIIYSLKAEKRVLVSSFSPRRLDEFLKVTKGKILSSGTFRENAIAKFLPNRVRKLKVQALQAPYNWKGFQIHSKKLSEYCLL
;
A
#
# COMPACT_ATOMS: atom_id res chain seq x y z
N MET A 1 -0.63 21.43 9.24
CA MET A 1 -1.61 20.38 9.59
C MET A 1 -0.76 19.19 9.96
N PHE A 2 -0.58 19.01 11.27
CA PHE A 2 0.32 18.03 11.85
C PHE A 2 0.02 16.65 11.29
N LEU A 3 1.00 16.04 10.62
CA LEU A 3 0.88 14.71 10.02
C LEU A 3 0.54 13.65 11.10
N VAL A 4 0.86 13.94 12.37
CA VAL A 4 0.75 13.00 13.50
C VAL A 4 -0.62 12.92 14.20
N ASN A 5 -1.56 13.84 13.93
CA ASN A 5 -2.88 13.86 14.60
C ASN A 5 -3.99 13.15 13.80
N LEU A 6 -3.64 12.47 12.71
CA LEU A 6 -4.60 11.71 11.92
C LEU A 6 -4.74 10.31 12.49
N GLU A 7 -5.99 9.80 12.51
CA GLU A 7 -6.35 8.49 13.06
C GLU A 7 -5.45 7.35 12.54
N TYR A 8 -5.11 7.40 11.25
CA TYR A 8 -4.15 6.51 10.62
C TYR A 8 -2.85 6.37 11.41
N PHE A 9 -2.29 7.45 11.95
CA PHE A 9 -1.02 7.41 12.68
C PHE A 9 -1.16 7.13 14.18
N HIS A 10 -2.36 6.85 14.71
CA HIS A 10 -2.51 6.47 16.12
C HIS A 10 -1.91 5.08 16.43
N GLY A 11 -1.43 4.89 17.65
CA GLY A 11 -0.84 3.64 18.15
C GLY A 11 0.54 3.83 18.76
N ASP A 12 1.05 2.78 19.40
CA ASP A 12 2.35 2.78 20.06
C ASP A 12 3.49 3.02 19.07
N LYS A 13 4.48 3.80 19.50
CA LYS A 13 5.63 4.17 18.67
C LYS A 13 6.85 3.33 19.03
N PRO A 14 7.67 2.90 18.05
CA PRO A 14 7.50 3.11 16.61
C PRO A 14 6.32 2.32 16.01
N LEU A 15 5.61 2.91 15.03
CA LEU A 15 4.60 2.15 14.28
C LEU A 15 5.31 1.09 13.44
N ILE A 16 4.87 -0.15 13.58
CA ILE A 16 5.34 -1.27 12.76
C ILE A 16 4.33 -1.50 11.64
N ILE A 17 4.81 -1.38 10.41
CA ILE A 17 3.99 -1.54 9.20
C ILE A 17 4.57 -2.72 8.40
N PRO A 18 3.96 -3.93 8.50
CA PRO A 18 4.42 -5.11 7.78
C PRO A 18 4.33 -4.91 6.26
N HIS A 19 5.50 -4.85 5.61
CA HIS A 19 5.59 -4.69 4.16
C HIS A 19 4.99 -5.91 3.43
N ARG A 20 3.99 -5.63 2.58
CA ARG A 20 3.14 -6.60 1.87
C ARG A 20 2.49 -7.63 2.80
N GLY A 21 2.16 -7.22 4.02
CA GLY A 21 1.60 -8.11 5.04
C GLY A 21 2.62 -9.03 5.73
N GLY A 22 3.90 -8.67 5.73
CA GLY A 22 4.95 -9.48 6.37
C GLY A 22 5.58 -10.51 5.43
N SER A 23 5.86 -10.10 4.19
CA SER A 23 6.37 -10.91 3.07
C SER A 23 7.56 -11.85 3.33
N ASN A 24 8.32 -11.66 4.42
CA ASN A 24 9.39 -12.58 4.83
C ASN A 24 8.88 -13.82 5.60
N LEU A 25 7.70 -13.71 6.22
CA LEU A 25 7.12 -14.70 7.13
C LEU A 25 5.94 -15.45 6.51
N VAL A 26 5.18 -14.77 5.66
CA VAL A 26 3.99 -15.30 4.98
C VAL A 26 3.95 -14.85 3.51
N PRO A 27 3.16 -15.50 2.64
CA PRO A 27 3.01 -15.06 1.25
C PRO A 27 2.51 -13.61 1.17
N GLU A 28 3.25 -12.80 0.43
CA GLU A 28 2.99 -11.36 0.29
C GLU A 28 1.63 -11.05 -0.35
N ASN A 29 0.96 -9.98 0.09
CA ASN A 29 -0.29 -9.49 -0.53
C ASN A 29 -1.42 -10.53 -0.62
N THR A 30 -1.50 -11.46 0.33
CA THR A 30 -2.49 -12.55 0.32
C THR A 30 -3.45 -12.48 1.52
N LYS A 31 -4.52 -13.26 1.46
CA LYS A 31 -5.41 -13.48 2.62
C LYS A 31 -4.64 -14.01 3.84
N HIS A 32 -3.68 -14.92 3.64
CA HIS A 32 -2.82 -15.40 4.73
C HIS A 32 -1.98 -14.27 5.34
N GLY A 33 -1.49 -13.32 4.54
CA GLY A 33 -0.84 -12.11 5.04
C GLY A 33 -1.74 -11.30 5.98
N LEU A 34 -3.01 -11.10 5.60
CA LEU A 34 -4.00 -10.38 6.41
C LEU A 34 -4.36 -11.12 7.71
N GLU A 35 -4.54 -12.44 7.62
CA GLU A 35 -4.79 -13.31 8.77
C GLU A 35 -3.61 -13.27 9.75
N PHE A 36 -2.37 -13.40 9.24
CA PHE A 36 -1.15 -13.33 10.03
C PHE A 36 -1.00 -11.98 10.72
N THR A 37 -1.08 -10.88 9.97
CA THR A 37 -0.90 -9.53 10.54
C THR A 37 -1.95 -9.21 11.61
N THR A 38 -3.19 -9.63 11.40
CA THR A 38 -4.26 -9.50 12.39
C THR A 38 -3.97 -10.34 13.63
N LYS A 39 -3.58 -11.61 13.45
CA LYS A 39 -3.29 -12.54 14.55
C LYS A 39 -2.13 -12.07 15.43
N GLU A 40 -1.08 -11.52 14.82
CA GLU A 40 0.11 -11.00 15.52
C GLU A 40 -0.12 -9.62 16.16
N GLY A 41 -1.32 -9.04 16.04
CA GLY A 41 -1.67 -7.77 16.67
C GLY A 41 -1.06 -6.54 15.98
N PHE A 42 -0.62 -6.65 14.72
CA PHE A 42 -0.21 -5.47 13.97
C PHE A 42 -1.41 -4.58 13.68
N THR A 43 -1.21 -3.27 13.82
CA THR A 43 -2.26 -2.26 13.59
C THR A 43 -2.32 -1.78 12.14
N HIS A 44 -1.31 -2.13 11.33
CA HIS A 44 -1.17 -1.70 9.95
C HIS A 44 -0.93 -2.88 9.01
N PHE A 45 -1.34 -2.71 7.76
CA PHE A 45 -1.08 -3.59 6.64
C PHE A 45 -0.61 -2.74 5.46
N GLU A 46 0.64 -2.90 5.03
CA GLU A 46 1.10 -2.31 3.78
C GLU A 46 0.98 -3.32 2.65
N THR A 47 0.58 -2.84 1.48
CA THR A 47 0.24 -3.68 0.35
C THR A 47 0.24 -2.91 -0.96
N ASP A 48 0.21 -3.66 -2.06
CA ASP A 48 0.29 -3.16 -3.41
C ASP A 48 -1.01 -3.44 -4.16
N LEU A 49 -1.45 -2.53 -5.02
CA LEU A 49 -2.69 -2.67 -5.76
C LEU A 49 -2.48 -2.85 -7.26
N ARG A 50 -3.22 -3.81 -7.82
CA ARG A 50 -3.38 -4.07 -9.26
C ARG A 50 -4.87 -4.22 -9.59
N MET A 51 -5.16 -4.20 -10.89
CA MET A 51 -6.51 -4.37 -11.44
C MET A 51 -6.51 -5.51 -12.45
N SER A 52 -7.50 -6.40 -12.35
CA SER A 52 -7.76 -7.44 -13.34
C SER A 52 -8.26 -6.84 -14.67
N LYS A 53 -8.40 -7.70 -15.69
CA LYS A 53 -8.94 -7.35 -17.01
C LYS A 53 -10.37 -6.77 -16.93
N ASP A 54 -11.20 -7.33 -16.07
CA ASP A 54 -12.59 -6.94 -15.81
C ASP A 54 -12.72 -5.83 -14.76
N GLY A 55 -11.61 -5.22 -14.33
CA GLY A 55 -11.63 -4.03 -13.51
C GLY A 55 -11.60 -4.28 -12.01
N GLU A 56 -11.49 -5.51 -11.51
CA GLU A 56 -11.45 -5.77 -10.06
C GLU A 56 -10.11 -5.33 -9.46
N ILE A 57 -10.15 -4.57 -8.37
CA ILE A 57 -8.95 -4.10 -7.67
C ILE A 57 -8.56 -5.11 -6.59
N PHE A 58 -7.33 -5.59 -6.64
CA PHE A 58 -6.84 -6.61 -5.71
C PHE A 58 -5.39 -6.38 -5.29
N LEU A 59 -5.01 -7.08 -4.24
CA LEU A 59 -3.71 -6.99 -3.60
C LEU A 59 -2.68 -7.81 -4.40
N HIS A 60 -1.75 -7.13 -5.07
CA HIS A 60 -0.64 -7.74 -5.80
C HIS A 60 0.40 -6.70 -6.24
N HIS A 61 1.67 -7.10 -6.28
CA HIS A 61 2.78 -6.17 -6.59
C HIS A 61 3.06 -6.08 -8.10
N ASP A 62 3.34 -7.22 -8.71
CA ASP A 62 3.90 -7.27 -10.06
C ASP A 62 2.83 -7.07 -11.13
N ASP A 63 3.26 -6.80 -12.36
CA ASP A 63 2.36 -6.74 -13.52
C ASP A 63 2.03 -8.13 -14.09
N SER A 64 2.62 -9.18 -13.52
CA SER A 64 2.48 -10.59 -13.88
C SER A 64 2.38 -11.48 -12.65
N PHE A 65 1.94 -12.73 -12.83
CA PHE A 65 1.80 -13.70 -11.72
C PHE A 65 3.09 -14.51 -11.46
N ASP A 66 4.01 -14.49 -12.42
CA ASP A 66 5.16 -15.38 -12.52
C ASP A 66 6.03 -15.41 -11.25
N ARG A 67 6.21 -14.32 -10.51
CA ARG A 67 7.12 -14.32 -9.34
C ARG A 67 6.54 -15.03 -8.12
N THR A 68 5.23 -14.98 -7.90
CA THR A 68 4.59 -15.46 -6.65
C THR A 68 3.81 -16.75 -6.83
N THR A 69 3.38 -17.08 -8.05
CA THR A 69 2.50 -18.22 -8.34
C THR A 69 3.14 -19.22 -9.30
N ASP A 70 2.40 -20.27 -9.65
CA ASP A 70 2.69 -21.23 -10.72
C ASP A 70 2.08 -20.84 -12.08
N ILE A 71 1.43 -19.68 -12.18
CA ILE A 71 0.81 -19.18 -13.39
C ILE A 71 1.73 -18.15 -14.06
N SER A 72 1.88 -18.26 -15.37
CA SER A 72 2.56 -17.26 -16.19
C SER A 72 1.57 -16.34 -16.89
N GLY A 73 1.92 -15.06 -17.00
CA GLY A 73 1.15 -14.08 -17.77
C GLY A 73 0.89 -12.79 -17.01
N LYS A 74 0.48 -11.75 -17.76
CA LYS A 74 0.25 -10.42 -17.20
C LYS A 74 -1.12 -10.35 -16.54
N VAL A 75 -1.20 -9.68 -15.40
CA VAL A 75 -2.43 -9.48 -14.62
C VAL A 75 -3.58 -8.95 -15.48
N ARG A 76 -3.27 -7.98 -16.35
CA ARG A 76 -4.24 -7.31 -17.23
C ARG A 76 -4.93 -8.23 -18.25
N ASP A 77 -4.41 -9.45 -18.44
CA ASP A 77 -4.94 -10.41 -19.41
C ASP A 77 -5.96 -11.38 -18.76
N PHE A 78 -6.13 -11.36 -17.43
CA PHE A 78 -6.97 -12.29 -16.66
C PHE A 78 -8.15 -11.58 -15.99
N ASN A 79 -9.33 -12.21 -16.01
CA ASN A 79 -10.49 -11.76 -15.25
C ASN A 79 -10.39 -12.18 -13.78
N TRP A 80 -11.07 -11.46 -12.87
CA TRP A 80 -11.03 -11.77 -11.44
C TRP A 80 -11.47 -13.21 -11.12
N HIS A 81 -12.48 -13.71 -11.83
CA HIS A 81 -12.96 -15.09 -11.66
C HIS A 81 -11.82 -16.12 -11.77
N ASP A 82 -10.90 -15.94 -12.73
CA ASP A 82 -9.76 -16.85 -12.91
C ASP A 82 -8.66 -16.56 -11.89
N ILE A 83 -8.38 -15.28 -11.62
CA ILE A 83 -7.37 -14.86 -10.61
C ILE A 83 -7.71 -15.44 -9.23
N SER A 84 -8.98 -15.43 -8.84
CA SER A 84 -9.45 -15.92 -7.54
C SER A 84 -9.14 -17.39 -7.25
N LYS A 85 -8.92 -18.20 -8.31
CA LYS A 85 -8.60 -19.64 -8.22
C LYS A 85 -7.10 -19.90 -8.10
N ILE A 86 -6.25 -18.91 -8.35
CA ILE A 86 -4.80 -19.05 -8.33
C ILE A 86 -4.31 -19.17 -6.87
N ASN A 87 -3.37 -20.10 -6.62
CA ASN A 87 -2.64 -20.13 -5.36
C ASN A 87 -1.62 -18.99 -5.33
N ALA A 88 -2.01 -17.86 -4.74
CA ALA A 88 -1.20 -16.65 -4.66
C ALA A 88 0.11 -16.84 -3.88
N GLY A 89 0.19 -17.88 -3.03
CA GLY A 89 1.36 -18.20 -2.23
C GLY A 89 2.21 -19.36 -2.75
N TYR A 90 1.93 -19.91 -3.92
CA TYR A 90 2.54 -21.16 -4.41
C TYR A 90 4.08 -21.16 -4.27
N LYS A 91 4.76 -20.14 -4.78
CA LYS A 91 6.24 -20.10 -4.76
C LYS A 91 6.80 -19.89 -3.36
N PHE A 92 6.09 -19.14 -2.51
CA PHE A 92 6.46 -18.97 -1.12
C PHE A 92 6.42 -20.31 -0.38
N TYR A 93 5.30 -21.02 -0.47
CA TYR A 93 5.11 -22.29 0.21
C TYR A 93 6.06 -23.37 -0.31
N LYS A 94 6.25 -23.46 -1.62
CA LYS A 94 7.22 -24.37 -2.24
C LYS A 94 8.63 -24.16 -1.69
N ARG A 95 9.08 -22.90 -1.57
CA ARG A 95 10.40 -22.56 -1.01
C ARG A 95 10.54 -22.93 0.47
N LYS A 96 9.43 -22.97 1.21
CA LYS A 96 9.39 -23.32 2.63
C LYS A 96 9.15 -24.83 2.88
N GLY A 97 9.00 -25.64 1.82
CA GLY A 97 8.67 -27.07 1.94
C GLY A 97 7.21 -27.34 2.34
N LEU A 98 6.31 -26.35 2.20
CA LEU A 98 4.91 -26.41 2.64
C LEU A 98 3.97 -26.71 1.46
N HIS A 99 4.22 -27.81 0.76
CA HIS A 99 3.64 -28.06 -0.58
C HIS A 99 2.10 -28.12 -0.64
N ASP A 100 1.43 -28.48 0.45
CA ASP A 100 -0.03 -28.60 0.50
C ASP A 100 -0.74 -27.27 0.85
N MET A 101 0.02 -26.25 1.26
CA MET A 101 -0.55 -24.97 1.64
C MET A 101 -0.99 -24.15 0.43
N LYS A 102 -2.13 -23.48 0.59
CA LYS A 102 -2.70 -22.57 -0.41
C LYS A 102 -3.17 -21.29 0.26
N THR A 103 -3.17 -20.20 -0.51
CA THR A 103 -3.84 -18.96 -0.14
C THR A 103 -4.27 -18.23 -1.40
N ASN A 104 -5.21 -17.31 -1.27
CA ASN A 104 -5.81 -16.60 -2.39
C ASN A 104 -5.28 -15.16 -2.47
N PHE A 105 -5.29 -14.62 -3.68
CA PHE A 105 -5.41 -13.19 -3.87
C PHE A 105 -6.70 -12.70 -3.22
N ILE A 106 -6.72 -11.44 -2.81
CA ILE A 106 -7.86 -10.84 -2.12
C ILE A 106 -8.14 -9.47 -2.71
N ARG A 107 -9.42 -9.19 -2.96
CA ARG A 107 -9.87 -7.89 -3.47
C ARG A 107 -9.64 -6.81 -2.42
N LEU A 108 -9.46 -5.57 -2.86
CA LEU A 108 -9.31 -4.45 -1.95
C LEU A 108 -10.54 -4.29 -1.05
N VAL A 109 -11.74 -4.45 -1.60
CA VAL A 109 -13.01 -4.40 -0.84
C VAL A 109 -13.01 -5.45 0.28
N ASP A 110 -12.70 -6.70 -0.04
CA ASP A 110 -12.67 -7.80 0.94
C ASP A 110 -11.61 -7.56 2.01
N ALA A 111 -10.42 -7.06 1.64
CA ALA A 111 -9.36 -6.77 2.59
C ALA A 111 -9.72 -5.66 3.58
N LEU A 112 -10.34 -4.58 3.09
CA LEU A 112 -10.81 -3.48 3.93
C LEU A 112 -11.96 -3.90 4.84
N GLU A 113 -12.80 -4.86 4.43
CA GLU A 113 -13.87 -5.42 5.25
C GLU A 113 -13.41 -6.48 6.24
N PHE A 114 -12.35 -7.23 5.91
CA PHE A 114 -11.80 -8.31 6.73
C PHE A 114 -11.44 -7.85 8.14
N ASN A 115 -10.85 -6.66 8.26
CA ASN A 115 -10.54 -6.04 9.54
C ASN A 115 -10.79 -4.52 9.45
N LYS A 116 -11.89 -4.07 10.09
CA LYS A 116 -12.34 -2.67 10.04
C LYS A 116 -11.48 -1.72 10.89
N GLU A 117 -10.71 -2.26 11.84
CA GLU A 117 -9.79 -1.51 12.70
C GLU A 117 -8.38 -1.42 12.08
N MET A 118 -8.03 -2.35 11.20
CA MET A 118 -6.74 -2.37 10.51
C MET A 118 -6.59 -1.13 9.63
N LYS A 119 -5.41 -0.50 9.73
CA LYS A 119 -4.99 0.62 8.87
C LYS A 119 -4.24 0.10 7.66
N PHE A 120 -4.50 0.68 6.51
CA PHE A 120 -3.94 0.21 5.24
C PHE A 120 -3.05 1.25 4.58
N ASN A 121 -1.85 0.83 4.20
CA ASN A 121 -1.01 1.60 3.28
C ASN A 121 -1.09 0.95 1.89
N LEU A 122 -1.70 1.65 0.94
CA LEU A 122 -2.03 1.11 -0.38
C LEU A 122 -1.13 1.72 -1.45
N ASP A 123 -0.15 0.98 -1.96
CA ASP A 123 0.70 1.44 -3.08
C ASP A 123 0.05 1.18 -4.43
N LEU A 124 -0.19 2.23 -5.21
CA LEU A 124 -0.72 2.12 -6.56
C LEU A 124 0.35 1.59 -7.50
N LYS A 125 0.18 0.40 -8.10
CA LYS A 125 1.16 -0.14 -9.07
C LYS A 125 0.85 0.12 -10.53
N GLN A 126 -0.30 0.69 -10.84
CA GLN A 126 -0.69 1.05 -12.21
C GLN A 126 -1.63 2.26 -12.27
N SER A 127 -1.73 2.88 -13.44
CA SER A 127 -2.65 3.99 -13.71
C SER A 127 -4.08 3.50 -13.94
N GLY A 128 -5.05 4.41 -13.88
CA GLY A 128 -6.46 4.11 -14.21
C GLY A 128 -7.29 3.51 -13.07
N MET A 129 -6.69 3.27 -11.89
CA MET A 129 -7.41 2.72 -10.73
C MET A 129 -7.92 3.79 -9.75
N ALA A 130 -7.49 5.05 -9.91
CA ALA A 130 -7.68 6.08 -8.88
C ALA A 130 -9.14 6.31 -8.50
N LYS A 131 -10.03 6.39 -9.50
CA LYS A 131 -11.47 6.57 -9.29
C LYS A 131 -12.09 5.41 -8.53
N GLN A 132 -11.85 4.19 -8.99
CA GLN A 132 -12.44 3.00 -8.38
C GLN A 132 -11.92 2.75 -6.96
N ILE A 133 -10.63 2.96 -6.71
CA ILE A 133 -10.06 2.87 -5.36
C ILE A 133 -10.72 3.89 -4.43
N ALA A 134 -10.89 5.13 -4.89
CA ALA A 134 -11.58 6.15 -4.11
C ALA A 134 -13.04 5.75 -3.81
N GLU A 135 -13.76 5.24 -4.80
CA GLU A 135 -15.14 4.74 -4.63
C GLU A 135 -15.23 3.61 -3.59
N ILE A 136 -14.33 2.62 -3.63
CA ILE A 136 -14.26 1.54 -2.63
C ILE A 136 -13.99 2.10 -1.23
N ILE A 137 -13.03 3.01 -1.09
CA ILE A 137 -12.67 3.60 0.21
C ILE A 137 -13.85 4.39 0.78
N TYR A 138 -14.54 5.18 -0.06
CA TYR A 138 -15.71 5.96 0.37
C TYR A 138 -16.91 5.06 0.71
N SER A 139 -17.19 4.03 -0.09
CA SER A 139 -18.32 3.13 0.17
C SER A 139 -18.18 2.39 1.49
N LEU A 140 -16.94 2.09 1.89
CA LEU A 140 -16.61 1.41 3.14
C LEU A 140 -16.32 2.38 4.30
N LYS A 141 -16.42 3.69 4.10
CA LYS A 141 -16.08 4.73 5.08
C LYS A 141 -14.68 4.54 5.69
N ALA A 142 -13.71 4.16 4.86
CA ALA A 142 -12.35 3.78 5.26
C ALA A 142 -11.33 4.92 5.15
N GLU A 143 -11.75 6.14 4.83
CA GLU A 143 -10.87 7.28 4.49
C GLU A 143 -9.85 7.60 5.58
N LYS A 144 -10.23 7.43 6.85
CA LYS A 144 -9.40 7.77 8.01
C LYS A 144 -8.34 6.72 8.34
N ARG A 145 -8.53 5.48 7.87
CA ARG A 145 -7.65 4.33 8.12
C ARG A 145 -6.89 3.87 6.87
N VAL A 146 -7.00 4.60 5.77
CA VAL A 146 -6.27 4.32 4.53
C VAL A 146 -5.32 5.46 4.20
N LEU A 147 -4.06 5.12 3.92
CA LEU A 147 -3.05 5.97 3.33
C LEU A 147 -2.71 5.43 1.94
N VAL A 148 -2.90 6.23 0.89
CA VAL A 148 -2.56 5.83 -0.47
C VAL A 148 -1.17 6.34 -0.86
N SER A 149 -0.33 5.47 -1.39
CA SER A 149 1.02 5.79 -1.83
C SER A 149 1.24 5.46 -3.30
N SER A 150 2.30 6.00 -3.88
CA SER A 150 2.74 5.69 -5.24
C SER A 150 4.18 6.10 -5.43
N PHE A 151 4.99 5.24 -6.07
CA PHE A 151 6.32 5.66 -6.56
C PHE A 151 6.26 6.61 -7.77
N SER A 152 5.14 6.63 -8.49
CA SER A 152 4.92 7.51 -9.65
C SER A 152 4.22 8.81 -9.24
N PRO A 153 4.85 9.98 -9.46
CA PRO A 153 4.21 11.27 -9.24
C PRO A 153 2.92 11.45 -10.04
N ARG A 154 2.89 10.94 -11.28
CA ARG A 154 1.71 11.03 -12.15
C ARG A 154 0.49 10.32 -11.57
N ARG A 155 0.67 9.09 -11.05
CA ARG A 155 -0.42 8.33 -10.42
C ARG A 155 -0.87 8.98 -9.11
N LEU A 156 0.06 9.52 -8.33
CA LEU A 156 -0.29 10.27 -7.13
C LEU A 156 -1.12 11.52 -7.48
N ASP A 157 -0.72 12.28 -8.48
CA ASP A 157 -1.45 13.47 -8.93
C ASP A 157 -2.85 13.13 -9.45
N GLU A 158 -2.98 12.03 -10.20
CA GLU A 158 -4.27 11.49 -10.63
C GLU A 158 -5.16 11.17 -9.42
N PHE A 159 -4.63 10.45 -8.43
CA PHE A 159 -5.36 10.09 -7.21
C PHE A 159 -5.77 11.32 -6.39
N LEU A 160 -4.86 12.27 -6.17
CA LEU A 160 -5.15 13.51 -5.46
C LEU A 160 -6.19 14.37 -6.17
N LYS A 161 -6.21 14.38 -7.51
CA LYS A 161 -7.21 15.09 -8.31
C LYS A 161 -8.60 14.48 -8.13
N VAL A 162 -8.71 13.15 -8.17
CA VAL A 162 -9.97 12.41 -7.98
C VAL A 162 -10.53 12.61 -6.57
N THR A 163 -9.68 12.46 -5.55
CA THR A 163 -10.11 12.49 -4.14
C THR A 163 -10.19 13.90 -3.57
N LYS A 164 -9.67 14.90 -4.30
CA LYS A 164 -9.52 16.29 -3.83
C LYS A 164 -8.79 16.38 -2.47
N GLY A 165 -7.88 15.43 -2.21
CA GLY A 165 -7.12 15.34 -0.96
C GLY A 165 -7.92 14.88 0.27
N LYS A 166 -9.13 14.34 0.09
CA LYS A 166 -9.95 13.84 1.20
C LYS A 166 -9.53 12.46 1.72
N ILE A 167 -8.83 11.68 0.91
CA ILE A 167 -8.20 10.41 1.33
C ILE A 167 -6.72 10.69 1.56
N LEU A 168 -6.19 10.21 2.68
CA LEU A 168 -4.81 10.45 3.07
C LEU A 168 -3.87 9.87 2.01
N SER A 169 -2.79 10.59 1.71
CA SER A 169 -1.79 10.13 0.75
C SER A 169 -0.36 10.34 1.26
N SER A 170 0.55 9.47 0.83
CA SER A 170 1.99 9.59 1.06
C SER A 170 2.69 10.17 -0.17
N GLY A 171 3.73 10.96 0.08
CA GLY A 171 4.57 11.56 -0.95
C GLY A 171 5.42 10.55 -1.72
N THR A 172 5.66 10.87 -2.98
CA THR A 172 6.62 10.16 -3.84
C THR A 172 8.05 10.67 -3.59
N PHE A 173 9.01 10.22 -4.40
CA PHE A 173 10.35 10.81 -4.44
C PHE A 173 10.33 12.33 -4.67
N ARG A 174 9.33 12.86 -5.42
CA ARG A 174 9.17 14.29 -5.70
C ARG A 174 8.88 15.07 -4.41
N GLU A 175 7.90 14.62 -3.64
CA GLU A 175 7.53 15.23 -2.36
C GLU A 175 8.66 15.10 -1.33
N ASN A 176 9.35 13.95 -1.31
CA ASN A 176 10.54 13.75 -0.47
C ASN A 176 11.66 14.76 -0.83
N ALA A 177 11.92 14.98 -2.12
CA ALA A 177 12.92 15.96 -2.56
C ALA A 177 12.53 17.39 -2.19
N ILE A 178 11.25 17.78 -2.39
CA ILE A 178 10.72 19.07 -1.95
C ILE A 178 10.92 19.26 -0.44
N ALA A 179 10.57 18.24 0.35
CA ALA A 179 10.70 18.28 1.80
C ALA A 179 12.16 18.32 2.28
N LYS A 180 13.08 17.68 1.55
CA LYS A 180 14.50 17.69 1.90
C LYS A 180 15.19 18.99 1.52
N PHE A 181 15.02 19.44 0.28
CA PHE A 181 15.90 20.46 -0.32
C PHE A 181 15.30 21.87 -0.32
N LEU A 182 13.97 22.02 -0.26
CA LEU A 182 13.36 23.35 -0.28
C LEU A 182 13.15 23.93 1.13
N PRO A 183 13.27 25.26 1.31
CA PRO A 183 12.95 25.95 2.56
C PRO A 183 11.49 25.74 3.00
N ASN A 184 11.23 25.67 4.31
CA ASN A 184 9.90 25.39 4.87
C ASN A 184 8.79 26.29 4.30
N ARG A 185 9.08 27.60 4.13
CA ARG A 185 8.13 28.60 3.62
C ARG A 185 7.57 28.33 2.22
N VAL A 186 8.22 27.47 1.42
CA VAL A 186 7.76 27.13 0.06
C VAL A 186 7.23 25.70 -0.06
N ARG A 187 7.25 24.90 1.01
CA ARG A 187 6.76 23.51 0.99
C ARG A 187 5.23 23.49 0.96
N LYS A 188 4.65 23.42 -0.24
CA LYS A 188 3.19 23.25 -0.45
C LYS A 188 2.85 21.79 -0.72
N LEU A 189 3.10 20.91 0.25
CA LEU A 189 2.80 19.48 0.13
C LEU A 189 1.29 19.25 0.24
N LYS A 190 0.75 18.42 -0.67
CA LYS A 190 -0.67 18.00 -0.67
C LYS A 190 -0.88 16.62 -0.01
N VAL A 191 0.20 16.04 0.51
CA VAL A 191 0.26 14.70 1.11
C VAL A 191 0.40 14.80 2.63
N GLN A 192 -0.05 13.76 3.33
CA GLN A 192 -0.08 13.68 4.79
C GLN A 192 1.04 12.80 5.36
N ALA A 193 1.85 12.17 4.51
CA ALA A 193 3.05 11.45 4.92
C ALA A 193 4.16 11.58 3.88
N LEU A 194 5.37 11.28 4.33
CA LEU A 194 6.54 11.11 3.47
C LEU A 194 7.12 9.73 3.74
N GLN A 195 7.09 8.84 2.75
CA GLN A 195 7.83 7.58 2.79
C GLN A 195 9.21 7.82 2.19
N ALA A 196 10.12 8.34 3.00
CA ALA A 196 11.50 8.60 2.62
C ALA A 196 12.41 7.47 3.12
N PRO A 197 13.27 6.90 2.25
CA PRO A 197 14.30 5.98 2.73
C PRO A 197 15.27 6.75 3.63
N TYR A 198 15.92 6.07 4.57
CA TYR A 198 16.91 6.71 5.44
C TYR A 198 18.08 7.29 4.62
N ASN A 199 18.53 6.53 3.63
CA ASN A 199 19.56 6.90 2.65
C ASN A 199 19.03 6.75 1.23
N TRP A 200 19.42 7.64 0.32
CA TRP A 200 19.09 7.55 -1.10
C TRP A 200 20.28 8.01 -1.94
N LYS A 201 20.78 7.12 -2.82
CA LYS A 201 21.93 7.39 -3.71
C LYS A 201 23.15 8.01 -3.00
N GLY A 202 23.49 7.50 -1.81
CA GLY A 202 24.63 7.99 -1.01
C GLY A 202 24.33 9.21 -0.12
N PHE A 203 23.12 9.78 -0.19
CA PHE A 203 22.71 10.90 0.67
C PHE A 203 21.81 10.43 1.81
N GLN A 204 22.10 10.91 3.03
CA GLN A 204 21.18 10.76 4.15
C GLN A 204 19.97 11.69 3.96
N ILE A 205 18.79 11.10 3.77
CA ILE A 205 17.55 11.85 3.54
C ILE A 205 16.96 12.31 4.86
N HIS A 206 16.93 11.43 5.87
CA HIS A 206 16.51 11.79 7.21
C HIS A 206 17.38 12.92 7.79
N SER A 207 16.77 13.87 8.48
CA SER A 207 17.47 14.95 9.19
C SER A 207 16.60 15.51 10.30
N LYS A 208 17.21 16.08 11.36
CA LYS A 208 16.47 16.70 12.47
C LYS A 208 15.45 17.74 11.98
N LYS A 209 15.88 18.63 11.07
CA LYS A 209 15.01 19.64 10.45
C LYS A 209 13.81 19.05 9.71
N LEU A 210 13.99 17.93 9.00
CA LEU A 210 12.89 17.24 8.32
C LEU A 210 11.94 16.58 9.33
N SER A 211 12.49 15.94 10.36
CA SER A 211 11.70 15.35 11.45
C SER A 211 10.87 16.41 12.17
N GLU A 212 11.47 17.52 12.57
CA GLU A 212 10.78 18.65 13.20
C GLU A 212 9.65 19.17 12.30
N TYR A 213 9.91 19.36 10.99
CA TYR A 213 8.86 19.78 10.05
C TYR A 213 7.69 18.80 9.95
N CYS A 214 7.92 17.49 10.02
CA CYS A 214 6.86 16.48 10.00
C CYS A 214 6.08 16.40 11.32
N LEU A 215 6.64 16.95 12.41
CA LEU A 215 6.03 17.06 13.73
C LEU A 215 5.35 18.44 13.96
N LEU A 216 5.44 19.37 13.01
CA LEU A 216 4.71 20.67 12.94
C LEU A 216 3.41 20.55 12.12
#